data_AF-A0A926S319-F1
#
_entry.id   AF-A0A926S319-F1
#
_cell.length_a   1.000
_cell.length_b   1.000
_cell.length_c   1.000
_cell.angle_alpha   90.00
_cell.angle_beta   90.00
_cell.angle_gamma   90.00
#
_symmetry.space_group_name_H-M   'P 1'
#
loop_
_entity.id
_entity.type
_entity.pdbx_description
1 polymer ?
#
loop_
_entity_poly.entity_id
_entity_poly.type
_entity_poly.pdbx_seq_one_letter_code
_entity_poly.pdbx_strand_id
1 'polypeptide(L)'
;MASWLIKEWDGLNVKAKYHLPGHLSEQEIETVLQRLVCRNLTVSEVLTSSRRKDDPERTGQLERIGHGSPVTYGHSHLHYTAEYKMDG
;
A
#
# COMPACT_ATOMS: atom_id res chain seq x y z
N MET A 1 9.25 -13.89 -16.31
CA MET A 1 7.91 -14.22 -15.78
C MET A 1 7.29 -12.95 -15.20
N ALA A 2 5.97 -12.80 -15.24
CA ALA A 2 5.34 -11.62 -14.65
C ALA A 2 5.30 -11.71 -13.12
N SER A 3 5.62 -10.62 -12.44
CA SER A 3 5.57 -10.53 -10.98
C SER A 3 5.23 -9.12 -10.49
N TRP A 4 4.69 -9.03 -9.28
CA TRP A 4 4.55 -7.78 -8.56
C TRP A 4 5.74 -7.61 -7.62
N LEU A 5 6.43 -6.47 -7.74
CA LEU A 5 7.48 -6.08 -6.82
C LEU A 5 6.90 -5.11 -5.78
N ILE A 6 6.76 -5.58 -4.54
CA ILE A 6 6.41 -4.76 -3.40
C ILE A 6 7.69 -4.24 -2.76
N LYS A 7 7.77 -2.94 -2.47
CA LYS A 7 8.86 -2.30 -1.74
C LYS A 7 8.32 -1.70 -0.45
N GLU A 8 9.04 -1.91 0.63
CA GLU A 8 8.83 -1.25 1.91
C GLU A 8 9.81 -0.08 2.03
N TRP A 9 9.28 1.10 2.36
CA TRP A 9 10.04 2.34 2.43
C TRP A 9 10.07 2.89 3.84
N ASP A 10 11.24 3.38 4.25
CA ASP A 10 11.42 4.26 5.41
C ASP A 10 11.98 5.60 4.94
N GLY A 11 11.09 6.59 4.82
CA GLY A 11 11.36 7.83 4.09
C GLY A 11 11.77 7.53 2.63
N LEU A 12 13.01 7.90 2.27
CA LEU A 12 13.57 7.68 0.93
C LEU A 12 14.32 6.34 0.79
N ASN A 13 14.44 5.57 1.87
CA ASN A 13 15.23 4.34 1.88
C ASN A 13 14.33 3.12 1.67
N VAL A 14 14.66 2.27 0.70
CA VAL A 14 14.01 0.95 0.55
C VAL A 14 14.56 0.01 1.63
N LYS A 15 13.72 -0.38 2.58
CA LYS A 15 14.08 -1.33 3.64
C LYS A 15 14.03 -2.77 3.17
N ALA A 16 12.99 -3.11 2.41
CA ALA A 16 12.75 -4.48 1.97
C ALA A 16 12.06 -4.54 0.62
N LYS A 17 12.20 -5.69 -0.04
CA LYS A 17 11.57 -6.01 -1.31
C LYS A 17 10.93 -7.39 -1.21
N TYR A 18 9.73 -7.51 -1.74
CA TYR A 18 8.96 -8.75 -1.77
C TYR A 18 8.42 -8.98 -3.17
N HIS A 19 8.35 -10.24 -3.59
CA HIS A 19 7.79 -10.63 -4.88
C HIS A 19 6.47 -11.36 -4.65
N LEU A 20 5.45 -10.96 -5.40
CA LEU A 20 4.19 -11.69 -5.50
C LEU A 20 3.95 -12.17 -6.93
N PRO A 21 3.14 -13.24 -7.11
CA PRO A 21 2.82 -13.75 -8.43
C PRO A 21 2.15 -12.70 -9.32
N GLY A 22 2.52 -12.65 -10.60
CA GLY A 22 1.95 -11.68 -11.56
C GLY A 22 0.48 -11.94 -11.95
N HIS A 23 -0.11 -13.07 -11.56
CA HIS A 23 -1.53 -13.33 -11.83
C HIS A 23 -2.49 -12.60 -10.86
N LEU A 24 -1.95 -11.95 -9.82
CA LEU A 24 -2.75 -11.10 -8.93
C LEU A 24 -3.17 -9.82 -9.65
N SER A 25 -4.43 -9.44 -9.47
CA SER A 25 -4.98 -8.17 -9.93
C SER A 25 -4.46 -7.00 -9.09
N GLU A 26 -4.56 -5.79 -9.64
CA GLU A 26 -4.20 -4.57 -8.92
C GLU A 26 -5.01 -4.42 -7.62
N GLN A 27 -6.30 -4.76 -7.61
CA GLN A 27 -7.15 -4.70 -6.42
C GLN A 27 -6.72 -5.68 -5.31
N GLU A 28 -6.26 -6.87 -5.69
CA GLU A 28 -5.67 -7.82 -4.73
C GLU A 28 -4.38 -7.26 -4.13
N ILE A 29 -3.55 -6.61 -4.94
CA ILE A 29 -2.33 -5.95 -4.49
C ILE A 29 -2.62 -4.76 -3.58
N GLU A 30 -3.60 -3.91 -3.92
CA GLU A 30 -4.06 -2.83 -3.05
C GLU A 30 -4.45 -3.35 -1.66
N THR A 31 -5.20 -4.46 -1.61
CA THR A 31 -5.59 -5.11 -0.36
C THR A 31 -4.37 -5.60 0.43
N VAL A 32 -3.36 -6.16 -0.25
CA VAL A 32 -2.10 -6.56 0.40
C VAL A 32 -1.39 -5.34 1.00
N LEU A 33 -1.25 -4.25 0.24
CA LEU A 33 -0.58 -3.04 0.70
C LEU A 33 -1.32 -2.41 1.90
N GLN A 34 -2.65 -2.34 1.87
CA GLN A 34 -3.45 -1.89 3.01
C GLN A 34 -3.18 -2.72 4.27
N ARG A 35 -3.16 -4.06 4.15
CA ARG A 35 -2.86 -4.96 5.27
C ARG A 35 -1.46 -4.75 5.83
N LEU A 36 -0.47 -4.50 4.97
CA LEU A 36 0.89 -4.20 5.39
C LEU A 36 0.97 -2.87 6.15
N VAL A 37 0.30 -1.83 5.65
CA VAL A 37 0.21 -0.53 6.35
C VAL A 37 -0.43 -0.69 7.72
N CYS A 38 -1.53 -1.46 7.84
CA CYS A 38 -2.21 -1.70 9.11
C CYS A 38 -1.29 -2.25 10.22
N ARG A 39 -0.19 -2.94 9.89
CA ARG A 39 0.77 -3.45 10.89
C ARG A 39 1.45 -2.33 11.69
N ASN A 40 1.44 -1.11 11.16
CA ASN A 40 2.09 0.06 11.74
C ASN A 40 1.08 1.10 12.26
N LEU A 41 -0.21 0.81 12.19
CA LEU A 41 -1.27 1.68 12.67
C LEU A 41 -1.78 1.24 14.04
N THR A 42 -2.18 2.21 14.85
CA THR A 42 -2.95 1.96 16.06
C THR A 42 -4.38 1.54 15.71
N VAL A 43 -5.07 0.90 16.66
CA VAL A 43 -6.49 0.55 16.51
C VAL A 43 -7.33 1.78 16.16
N SER A 44 -7.06 2.92 16.79
CA SER A 44 -7.80 4.16 16.52
C SER A 44 -7.63 4.60 15.07
N GLU A 45 -6.40 4.59 14.54
CA GLU A 45 -6.13 5.00 13.15
C GLU A 45 -6.78 4.06 12.14
N VAL A 46 -6.77 2.75 12.40
CA VAL A 46 -7.49 1.79 11.55
C VAL A 46 -8.99 2.10 11.55
N LEU A 47 -9.59 2.34 12.72
CA LEU A 47 -11.01 2.64 12.85
C LEU A 47 -11.38 3.97 12.18
N THR A 48 -10.61 5.04 12.40
CA THR A 48 -10.88 6.35 11.77
C THR A 48 -10.70 6.30 10.26
N SER A 49 -9.73 5.54 9.74
CA SER A 49 -9.58 5.35 8.29
C SER A 49 -10.67 4.51 7.64
N SER A 50 -11.29 3.63 8.42
CA SER A 50 -12.37 2.75 7.96
C SER A 50 -13.75 3.41 7.97
N ARG A 51 -13.85 4.67 8.43
CA ARG A 51 -15.07 5.47 8.36
C ARG A 51 -15.48 5.71 6.89
N ARG A 52 -16.72 6.18 6.69
CA ARG A 52 -17.22 6.51 5.36
C ARG A 52 -16.52 7.73 4.78
N LYS A 53 -16.40 7.79 3.45
CA LYS A 53 -15.66 8.83 2.74
C LYS A 53 -16.13 10.26 3.06
N ASP A 54 -17.40 10.43 3.40
CA ASP A 54 -18.06 11.67 3.77
C ASP A 54 -17.99 12.02 5.27
N ASP A 55 -17.46 11.12 6.11
CA ASP A 55 -17.29 11.37 7.54
C ASP A 55 -16.10 12.35 7.76
N PRO A 56 -16.31 13.50 8.43
CA PRO A 56 -15.26 14.50 8.65
C PRO A 56 -14.12 14.02 9.54
N GLU A 57 -14.34 12.97 10.35
CA GLU A 57 -13.30 12.36 11.19
C GLU A 57 -12.55 11.23 10.48
N ARG A 58 -12.86 10.98 9.20
CA ARG A 58 -12.14 9.99 8.41
C ARG A 58 -10.73 10.46 8.09
N THR A 59 -9.78 9.55 8.23
CA THR A 59 -8.37 9.81 7.97
C THR A 59 -7.84 8.92 6.84
N GLY A 60 -6.94 9.45 6.01
CA GLY A 60 -6.53 8.81 4.75
C GLY A 60 -5.45 7.72 4.82
N GLN A 61 -5.11 7.17 5.99
CA GLN A 61 -3.97 6.23 6.19
C GLN A 61 -4.07 4.99 5.30
N LEU A 62 -5.28 4.50 5.03
CA LEU A 62 -5.55 3.29 4.26
C LEU A 62 -6.08 3.57 2.85
N GLU A 63 -5.88 4.78 2.35
CA GLU A 63 -6.19 5.15 0.97
C GLU A 63 -4.97 5.02 0.08
N ARG A 64 -5.24 4.78 -1.20
CA ARG A 64 -4.20 4.83 -2.23
C ARG A 64 -3.71 6.27 -2.35
N ILE A 65 -2.39 6.42 -2.36
CA ILE A 65 -1.75 7.71 -2.61
C ILE A 65 -1.61 7.90 -4.13
N GLY A 66 -2.26 8.94 -4.64
CA GLY A 66 -2.23 9.30 -6.06
C GLY A 66 -2.99 8.33 -6.97
N HIS A 67 -2.78 8.50 -8.27
CA HIS A 67 -3.36 7.66 -9.31
C HIS A 67 -2.24 7.15 -10.23
N GLY A 68 -2.21 5.85 -10.50
CA GLY A 68 -1.22 5.23 -11.39
C GLY A 68 -0.23 4.30 -10.72
N SER A 69 0.86 4.01 -11.43
CA SER A 69 1.93 3.10 -10.99
C SER A 69 3.14 3.91 -10.51
N PRO A 70 3.76 3.56 -9.37
CA PRO A 70 3.43 2.41 -8.53
C PRO A 70 2.16 2.62 -7.68
N VAL A 71 1.44 1.52 -7.41
CA VAL A 71 0.37 1.51 -6.39
C VAL A 71 1.01 1.81 -5.04
N THR A 72 0.53 2.83 -4.33
CA THR A 72 1.19 3.32 -3.11
C THR A 72 0.21 3.45 -1.95
N TYR A 73 0.58 2.96 -0.77
CA TYR A 73 -0.20 3.07 0.47
C TYR A 73 0.72 3.39 1.67
N GLY A 74 0.21 4.15 2.63
CA GLY A 74 0.90 4.51 3.87
C GLY A 74 1.13 6.01 4.02
N HIS A 75 2.14 6.40 4.81
CA HIS A 75 2.48 7.80 5.06
C HIS A 75 3.98 8.06 4.89
N SER A 76 4.37 9.34 4.78
CA SER A 76 5.70 9.81 4.35
C SER A 76 6.90 9.07 4.94
N HIS A 77 6.82 8.61 6.20
CA HIS A 77 7.91 7.89 6.86
C HIS A 77 7.83 6.37 6.68
N LEU A 78 6.65 5.78 6.54
CA LEU A 78 6.50 4.34 6.32
C LEU A 78 5.38 4.08 5.32
N HIS A 79 5.77 3.64 4.13
CA HIS A 79 4.85 3.36 3.04
C HIS A 79 5.30 2.15 2.22
N TYR A 80 4.35 1.57 1.51
CA TYR A 80 4.58 0.44 0.61
C TYR A 80 4.18 0.83 -0.80
N THR A 81 5.00 0.39 -1.76
CA THR A 81 4.72 0.58 -3.19
C THR A 81 4.70 -0.76 -3.90
N ALA A 82 3.81 -0.95 -4.88
CA ALA A 82 3.82 -2.11 -5.76
C ALA A 82 3.95 -1.71 -7.23
N GLU A 83 4.86 -2.38 -7.93
CA GLU A 83 5.08 -2.24 -9.37
C GLU A 83 4.92 -3.58 -10.06
N TYR A 84 4.13 -3.63 -11.15
CA TYR A 84 4.08 -4.79 -12.01
C TYR A 84 5.34 -4.85 -12.89
N LYS A 85 6.01 -6.00 -12.91
CA LYS A 85 7.19 -6.28 -13.72
C LYS A 85 6.90 -7.45 -14.65
N MET A 86 7.27 -7.30 -15.91
CA MET A 86 7.39 -8.41 -16.84
C MET A 86 8.88 -8.64 -17.07
N ASP A 87 9.41 -9.82 -16.71
CA ASP A 87 10.73 -10.17 -17.23
C ASP A 87 10.58 -10.38 -18.74
N GLY A 88 11.36 -9.63 -19.52
CA GLY A 88 11.48 -9.78 -20.97
C GLY A 88 12.27 -11.02 -21.38
#